data_AF-X1GKP9-F1
#
_entry.id   AF-X1GKP9-F1
#
_cell.length_a   1.000
_cell.length_b   1.000
_cell.length_c   1.000
_cell.angle_alpha   90.00
_cell.angle_beta   90.00
_cell.angle_gamma   90.00
#
_symmetry.space_group_name_H-M   'P 1'
#
loop_
_entity.id
_entity.type
_entity.pdbx_description
1 polymer ?
#
loop_
_entity_poly.entity_id
_entity_poly.type
_entity_poly.pdbx_seq_one_letter_code
_entity_poly.pdbx_strand_id
1 'polypeptide(L)'
;MFKWLGGGDSNEKELKRLQPIVDSINQLEPDFKKLSDSKLRAKTDEFKARIQEGTSLDKLLPEAFAAIREAAWRTIGQRHFDVQLMGGIVLHQGKIAEMKTGEGKTLVATLPLYLNSLTGKGVHLVTVNDYLARRDPYWMGPVYNALGVSVASIYPMQNPDEHTPTRLYDPEHDSGESRWQHFRNIDRKEAYQADITYGASSEFGFDYLRDNMVVDLSRCVQRPLNYAIVDEVDYLLIDEARTPL
;
A
#
# COMPACT_ATOMS: atom_id res chain seq x y z
N MET A 1 11.06 45.84 -23.78
CA MET A 1 10.66 44.61 -24.48
C MET A 1 11.76 43.58 -24.31
N PHE A 2 11.75 42.83 -23.21
CA PHE A 2 12.62 41.67 -23.00
C PHE A 2 11.78 40.62 -22.26
N LYS A 3 11.23 39.67 -23.01
CA LYS A 3 10.60 38.46 -22.45
C LYS A 3 11.73 37.52 -22.05
N TRP A 4 11.90 37.33 -20.76
CA TRP A 4 12.76 36.30 -20.19
C TRP A 4 12.17 34.92 -20.57
N LEU A 5 12.89 34.19 -21.42
CA LEU A 5 12.61 32.80 -21.79
C LEU A 5 13.03 31.88 -20.62
N GLY A 6 12.25 31.91 -19.53
CA GLY A 6 12.40 30.98 -18.42
C GLY A 6 11.62 29.70 -18.70
N GLY A 7 12.32 28.56 -18.82
CA GLY A 7 11.70 27.26 -19.02
C GLY A 7 10.65 26.98 -17.95
N GLY A 8 9.45 26.55 -18.37
CA GLY A 8 8.34 26.27 -17.44
C GLY A 8 8.72 25.31 -16.32
N ASP A 9 8.11 25.54 -15.16
CA ASP A 9 8.33 24.80 -13.90
C ASP A 9 8.31 23.28 -14.16
N SER A 10 9.33 22.58 -13.64
CA SER A 10 9.46 21.13 -13.83
C SER A 10 8.28 20.38 -13.23
N ASN A 11 7.70 20.90 -12.14
CA ASN A 11 6.55 20.28 -11.48
C ASN A 11 5.28 20.43 -12.31
N GLU A 12 5.02 21.60 -12.88
CA GLU A 12 3.88 21.77 -13.80
C GLU A 12 3.95 20.83 -15.01
N LYS A 13 5.15 20.58 -15.53
CA LYS A 13 5.36 19.64 -16.64
C LYS A 13 5.08 18.20 -16.22
N GLU A 14 5.51 17.80 -15.02
CA GLU A 14 5.22 16.47 -14.50
C GLU A 14 3.70 16.28 -14.27
N LEU A 15 3.01 17.26 -13.67
CA LEU A 15 1.56 17.19 -13.50
C LEU A 15 0.82 17.05 -14.84
N LYS A 16 1.24 17.79 -15.87
CA LYS A 16 0.69 17.67 -17.23
C LYS A 16 0.93 16.29 -17.85
N ARG A 17 2.02 15.60 -17.49
CA ARG A 17 2.31 14.23 -17.93
C ARG A 17 1.44 13.18 -17.23
N LEU A 18 1.04 13.43 -15.99
CA LEU A 18 0.18 12.52 -15.23
C LEU A 18 -1.29 12.64 -15.61
N GLN A 19 -1.74 13.82 -16.04
CA GLN A 19 -3.15 14.08 -16.35
C GLN A 19 -3.78 13.06 -17.32
N PRO A 20 -3.14 12.66 -18.45
CA PRO A 20 -3.74 11.67 -19.35
C PRO A 20 -3.99 10.30 -18.69
N ILE A 21 -3.17 9.92 -17.71
CA ILE A 21 -3.33 8.67 -16.96
C ILE A 21 -4.52 8.79 -16.01
N VAL A 22 -4.65 9.92 -15.31
CA VAL A 22 -5.81 10.24 -14.47
C VAL A 22 -7.10 10.25 -15.29
N ASP A 23 -7.08 10.86 -16.47
CA ASP A 23 -8.22 10.90 -17.38
C ASP A 23 -8.62 9.48 -17.82
N SER A 24 -7.63 8.62 -18.10
CA SER A 24 -7.88 7.21 -18.44
C SER A 24 -8.53 6.45 -17.28
N ILE A 25 -8.08 6.67 -16.04
CA ILE A 25 -8.72 6.08 -14.84
C ILE A 25 -10.16 6.58 -14.70
N ASN A 26 -10.38 7.88 -14.88
CA ASN A 26 -11.71 8.49 -14.79
C ASN A 26 -12.67 7.97 -15.86
N GLN A 27 -12.20 7.70 -17.07
CA GLN A 27 -12.99 7.11 -18.15
C GLN A 27 -13.45 5.67 -17.85
N LEU A 28 -12.69 4.92 -17.04
CA LEU A 28 -13.04 3.55 -16.65
C LEU A 28 -14.07 3.49 -15.51
N GLU A 29 -14.22 4.55 -14.72
CA GLU A 29 -15.09 4.57 -13.54
C GLU A 29 -16.54 4.12 -13.81
N PRO A 30 -17.24 4.57 -14.88
CA PRO A 30 -18.60 4.12 -15.18
C PRO A 30 -18.72 2.61 -15.41
N ASP A 31 -17.67 1.95 -15.91
CA ASP A 31 -17.68 0.52 -16.18
C ASP A 31 -17.38 -0.30 -14.92
N PHE A 32 -16.45 0.18 -14.08
CA PHE A 32 -16.19 -0.45 -12.78
C PHE A 32 -17.39 -0.33 -11.82
N LYS A 33 -18.12 0.79 -11.84
CA LYS A 33 -19.38 0.95 -11.08
C LYS A 33 -20.45 -0.09 -11.42
N LYS A 34 -20.48 -0.59 -12.66
CA LYS A 34 -21.46 -1.60 -13.10
C LYS A 34 -21.09 -3.03 -12.68
N LEU A 35 -19.85 -3.28 -12.24
CA LEU A 35 -19.42 -4.60 -11.81
C LEU A 35 -20.11 -4.96 -10.49
N SER A 36 -20.55 -6.22 -10.35
CA SER A 36 -20.88 -6.78 -9.04
C SER A 36 -19.61 -6.93 -8.21
N ASP A 37 -19.73 -7.07 -6.89
CA ASP A 37 -18.57 -7.26 -6.00
C ASP A 37 -17.74 -8.49 -6.41
N SER A 38 -18.42 -9.57 -6.81
CA SER A 38 -17.75 -10.77 -7.33
C SER A 38 -16.95 -10.51 -8.62
N LYS A 39 -17.48 -9.71 -9.55
CA LYS A 39 -16.80 -9.35 -10.80
C LYS A 39 -15.67 -8.37 -10.56
N LEU A 40 -15.84 -7.44 -9.63
CA LEU A 40 -14.81 -6.49 -9.21
C LEU A 40 -13.64 -7.25 -8.58
N ARG A 41 -13.91 -8.18 -7.65
CA ARG A 41 -12.90 -9.07 -7.05
C ARG A 41 -12.19 -9.92 -8.11
N ALA A 42 -12.93 -10.48 -9.07
CA ALA A 42 -12.36 -11.31 -10.14
C ALA A 42 -11.39 -10.54 -11.06
N LYS A 43 -11.44 -9.19 -11.08
CA LYS A 43 -10.43 -8.40 -11.80
C LYS A 43 -9.02 -8.62 -11.27
N THR A 44 -8.86 -8.89 -9.98
CA THR A 44 -7.54 -9.20 -9.40
C THR A 44 -6.90 -10.42 -10.05
N ASP A 45 -7.68 -11.49 -10.26
CA ASP A 45 -7.19 -12.72 -10.89
C ASP A 45 -6.86 -12.50 -12.38
N GLU A 46 -7.72 -11.75 -13.10
CA GLU A 46 -7.46 -11.33 -14.48
C GLU A 46 -6.17 -10.50 -14.61
N PHE A 47 -5.96 -9.56 -13.69
CA PHE A 47 -4.79 -8.71 -13.65
C PHE A 47 -3.50 -9.49 -13.36
N LYS A 48 -3.55 -10.41 -12.39
CA LYS A 48 -2.43 -11.31 -12.07
C LYS A 48 -2.06 -12.18 -13.29
N ALA A 49 -3.05 -12.73 -13.99
CA ALA A 49 -2.82 -13.51 -15.22
C ALA A 49 -2.17 -12.66 -16.33
N ARG A 50 -2.67 -11.45 -16.58
CA ARG A 50 -2.09 -10.53 -17.58
C ARG A 50 -0.64 -10.15 -17.29
N ILE A 51 -0.26 -10.01 -16.01
CA ILE A 51 1.12 -9.77 -15.60
C ILE A 51 2.00 -10.99 -15.92
N GLN A 52 1.52 -12.20 -15.64
CA GLN A 52 2.22 -13.45 -15.98
C GLN A 52 2.42 -13.60 -17.50
N GLU A 53 1.48 -13.10 -18.30
CA GLU A 53 1.56 -13.04 -19.76
C GLU A 53 2.46 -11.90 -20.29
N GLY A 54 3.02 -11.06 -19.41
CA GLY A 54 3.99 -10.02 -19.75
C GLY A 54 3.44 -8.58 -19.82
N THR A 55 2.21 -8.34 -19.38
CA THR A 55 1.69 -6.97 -19.22
C THR A 55 2.46 -6.25 -18.11
N SER A 56 3.03 -5.08 -18.40
CA SER A 56 3.69 -4.25 -17.39
C SER A 56 2.70 -3.61 -16.42
N LEU A 57 3.14 -3.33 -15.19
CA LEU A 57 2.33 -2.62 -14.19
C LEU A 57 1.86 -1.25 -14.71
N ASP A 58 2.71 -0.50 -15.41
CA ASP A 58 2.34 0.80 -16.01
C ASP A 58 1.15 0.70 -16.98
N LYS A 59 1.09 -0.39 -17.78
CA LYS A 59 -0.03 -0.60 -18.72
C LYS A 59 -1.31 -0.99 -17.99
N LEU A 60 -1.18 -1.69 -16.87
CA LEU A 60 -2.28 -2.16 -16.04
C LEU A 60 -2.82 -1.08 -15.09
N LEU A 61 -1.99 -0.08 -14.78
CA LEU A 61 -2.24 0.93 -13.76
C LEU A 61 -3.63 1.56 -13.85
N PRO A 62 -4.14 2.00 -15.03
CA PRO A 62 -5.44 2.66 -15.09
C PRO A 62 -6.59 1.76 -14.60
N GLU A 63 -6.58 0.49 -14.99
CA GLU A 63 -7.60 -0.50 -14.61
C GLU A 63 -7.49 -0.89 -13.14
N ALA A 64 -6.25 -1.08 -12.65
CA ALA A 64 -6.01 -1.39 -11.24
C ALA A 64 -6.44 -0.23 -10.32
N PHE A 65 -6.15 1.01 -10.71
CA PHE A 65 -6.54 2.20 -9.94
C PHE A 65 -8.06 2.44 -9.97
N ALA A 66 -8.73 2.13 -11.09
CA ALA A 66 -10.18 2.15 -11.16
C ALA A 66 -10.81 1.08 -10.23
N ALA A 67 -10.22 -0.13 -10.18
CA ALA A 67 -10.69 -1.21 -9.32
C ALA A 67 -10.61 -0.87 -7.81
N ILE A 68 -9.45 -0.39 -7.35
CA ILE A 68 -9.23 -0.02 -5.94
C ILE A 68 -10.01 1.22 -5.53
N ARG A 69 -10.22 2.18 -6.44
CA ARG A 69 -11.13 3.31 -6.21
C ARG A 69 -12.56 2.83 -5.97
N GLU A 70 -13.05 1.93 -6.82
CA GLU A 70 -14.41 1.41 -6.68
C GLU A 70 -14.57 0.58 -5.40
N ALA A 71 -13.56 -0.23 -5.05
CA ALA A 71 -13.52 -0.94 -3.79
C ALA A 71 -13.57 0.02 -2.58
N ALA A 72 -12.75 1.08 -2.59
CA ALA A 72 -12.73 2.07 -1.51
C ALA A 72 -14.06 2.81 -1.37
N TRP A 73 -14.72 3.13 -2.49
CA TRP A 73 -16.05 3.72 -2.46
C TRP A 73 -17.08 2.78 -1.81
N ARG A 74 -17.09 1.49 -2.19
CA ARG A 74 -18.07 0.52 -1.68
C ARG A 74 -17.89 0.16 -0.22
N THR A 75 -16.64 0.05 0.25
CA THR A 75 -16.36 -0.50 1.58
C THR A 75 -16.26 0.58 2.66
N ILE A 76 -15.64 1.71 2.34
CA ILE A 76 -15.37 2.78 3.31
C ILE A 76 -16.00 4.13 2.91
N GLY A 77 -16.73 4.20 1.81
CA GLY A 77 -17.42 5.42 1.37
C GLY A 77 -16.47 6.51 0.86
N GLN A 78 -15.24 6.16 0.48
CA GLN A 78 -14.23 7.13 0.07
C GLN A 78 -13.81 6.90 -1.38
N ARG A 79 -14.16 7.85 -2.26
CA ARG A 79 -13.74 7.87 -3.65
C ARG A 79 -12.47 8.72 -3.78
N HIS A 80 -11.39 8.18 -4.35
CA HIS A 80 -10.17 8.95 -4.60
C HIS A 80 -10.41 10.17 -5.49
N PHE A 81 -9.92 11.33 -5.05
CA PHE A 81 -9.83 12.54 -5.87
C PHE A 81 -8.73 12.44 -6.93
N ASP A 82 -8.77 13.29 -7.95
CA ASP A 82 -7.79 13.26 -9.05
C ASP A 82 -6.37 13.54 -8.56
N VAL A 83 -6.21 14.46 -7.60
CA VAL A 83 -4.92 14.73 -6.95
C VAL A 83 -4.39 13.51 -6.18
N GLN A 84 -5.29 12.70 -5.64
CA GLN A 84 -4.92 11.46 -4.95
C GLN A 84 -4.50 10.37 -5.95
N LEU A 85 -5.15 10.29 -7.12
CA LEU A 85 -4.68 9.43 -8.21
C LEU A 85 -3.28 9.83 -8.68
N MET A 86 -3.02 11.14 -8.86
CA MET A 86 -1.69 11.64 -9.21
C MET A 86 -0.66 11.23 -8.17
N GLY A 87 -0.95 11.42 -6.88
CA GLY A 87 -0.09 10.97 -5.79
C GLY A 87 0.21 9.47 -5.86
N GLY A 88 -0.82 8.65 -6.11
CA GLY A 88 -0.65 7.20 -6.27
C GLY A 88 0.25 6.82 -7.46
N ILE A 89 0.13 7.53 -8.59
CA ILE A 89 1.01 7.32 -9.76
C ILE A 89 2.46 7.70 -9.43
N VAL A 90 2.67 8.84 -8.75
CA VAL A 90 4.00 9.30 -8.33
C VAL A 90 4.67 8.28 -7.40
N LEU A 91 3.93 7.75 -6.44
CA LEU A 91 4.43 6.69 -5.54
C LEU A 91 4.78 5.41 -6.31
N HIS A 92 3.94 4.99 -7.26
CA HIS A 92 4.25 3.83 -8.13
C HIS A 92 5.54 4.04 -8.93
N GLN A 93 5.80 5.26 -9.40
CA GLN A 93 7.04 5.63 -10.10
C GLN A 93 8.29 5.68 -9.20
N GLY A 94 8.18 5.37 -7.91
CA GLY A 94 9.31 5.40 -6.98
C GLY A 94 9.77 6.81 -6.62
N LYS A 95 8.86 7.80 -6.71
CA LYS A 95 9.12 9.20 -6.37
C LYS A 95 8.43 9.58 -5.05
N ILE A 96 8.83 10.73 -4.49
CA ILE A 96 8.16 11.34 -3.34
C ILE A 96 6.91 12.10 -3.81
N ALA A 97 5.75 11.76 -3.25
CA ALA A 97 4.51 12.50 -3.46
C ALA A 97 4.29 13.46 -2.27
N GLU A 98 4.61 14.74 -2.45
CA GLU A 98 4.36 15.77 -1.43
C GLU A 98 2.87 16.09 -1.37
N MET A 99 2.22 15.77 -0.25
CA MET A 99 0.81 16.03 0.00
C MET A 99 0.65 16.63 1.39
N LYS A 100 -0.17 17.67 1.50
CA LYS A 100 -0.45 18.32 2.79
C LYS A 100 -1.19 17.37 3.73
N THR A 101 -1.06 17.59 5.04
CA THR A 101 -1.86 16.89 6.04
C THR A 101 -3.35 17.09 5.75
N GLY A 102 -4.11 16.00 5.77
CA GLY A 102 -5.54 16.01 5.45
C GLY A 102 -5.87 15.68 3.99
N GLU A 103 -4.90 15.64 3.07
CA GLU A 103 -5.11 15.27 1.66
C GLU A 103 -5.36 13.76 1.44
N GLY A 104 -5.38 12.97 2.52
CA GLY A 104 -5.71 11.54 2.48
C GLY A 104 -4.57 10.62 2.05
N LYS A 105 -3.32 10.87 2.50
CA LYS A 105 -2.14 10.03 2.22
C LYS A 105 -2.40 8.53 2.43
N THR A 106 -3.09 8.14 3.51
CA THR A 106 -3.45 6.75 3.79
C THR A 106 -4.30 6.13 2.67
N LEU A 107 -5.30 6.85 2.16
CA LEU A 107 -6.12 6.40 1.04
C LEU A 107 -5.34 6.39 -0.28
N VAL A 108 -4.45 7.36 -0.49
CA VAL A 108 -3.57 7.44 -1.68
C VAL A 108 -2.67 6.22 -1.78
N ALA A 109 -2.09 5.77 -0.66
CA ALA A 109 -1.18 4.63 -0.64
C ALA A 109 -1.83 3.32 -1.10
N THR A 110 -3.16 3.16 -0.97
CA THR A 110 -3.86 1.94 -1.42
C THR A 110 -3.72 1.70 -2.92
N LEU A 111 -3.62 2.77 -3.71
CA LEU A 111 -3.49 2.72 -5.17
C LEU A 111 -2.22 1.96 -5.61
N PRO A 112 -0.99 2.45 -5.30
CA PRO A 112 0.24 1.76 -5.64
C PRO A 112 0.47 0.47 -4.83
N LEU A 113 -0.02 0.36 -3.58
CA LEU A 113 0.10 -0.89 -2.83
C LEU A 113 -0.67 -2.02 -3.52
N TYR A 114 -1.92 -1.77 -3.91
CA TYR A 114 -2.72 -2.73 -4.66
C TYR A 114 -2.02 -3.12 -5.97
N LEU A 115 -1.68 -2.14 -6.83
CA LEU A 115 -1.06 -2.40 -8.13
C LEU A 115 0.22 -3.24 -8.02
N ASN A 116 1.16 -2.83 -7.14
CA ASN A 116 2.45 -3.52 -7.02
C ASN A 116 2.32 -4.89 -6.32
N SER A 117 1.29 -5.09 -5.48
CA SER A 117 1.02 -6.39 -4.83
C SER A 117 0.61 -7.48 -5.84
N LEU A 118 0.05 -7.10 -6.99
CA LEU A 118 -0.36 -8.03 -8.05
C LEU A 118 0.79 -8.86 -8.63
N THR A 119 2.04 -8.46 -8.37
CA THR A 119 3.23 -9.24 -8.74
C THR A 119 3.43 -10.51 -7.90
N GLY A 120 2.75 -10.64 -6.75
CA GLY A 120 2.92 -11.77 -5.82
C GLY A 120 4.25 -11.76 -5.05
N LYS A 121 5.13 -10.79 -5.31
CA LYS A 121 6.36 -10.52 -4.54
C LYS A 121 6.09 -9.68 -3.29
N GLY A 122 4.85 -9.19 -3.21
CA GLY A 122 4.23 -8.25 -2.29
C GLY A 122 5.04 -7.02 -1.88
N VAL A 123 4.45 -6.25 -0.97
CA VAL A 123 4.77 -4.83 -0.79
C VAL A 123 4.68 -4.39 0.65
N HIS A 124 5.49 -3.41 1.03
CA HIS A 124 5.52 -2.89 2.39
C HIS A 124 4.98 -1.45 2.46
N LEU A 125 4.20 -1.14 3.49
CA LEU A 125 3.98 0.24 3.92
C LEU A 125 4.70 0.46 5.25
N VAL A 126 5.65 1.38 5.24
CA VAL A 126 6.48 1.75 6.39
C VAL A 126 5.93 3.04 6.98
N THR A 127 5.67 3.05 8.28
CA THR A 127 5.19 4.22 9.01
C THR A 127 5.99 4.44 10.29
N VAL A 128 5.76 5.58 10.94
CA VAL A 128 6.59 6.09 12.04
C VAL A 128 6.29 5.48 13.40
N ASN A 129 5.10 4.92 13.61
CA ASN A 129 4.72 4.38 14.91
C ASN A 129 3.79 3.17 14.82
N ASP A 130 3.72 2.46 15.94
CA ASP A 130 2.90 1.27 16.17
C ASP A 130 1.39 1.53 15.99
N TYR A 131 0.90 2.70 16.40
CA TYR A 131 -0.49 3.06 16.25
C TYR A 131 -0.90 3.13 14.77
N LEU A 132 -0.13 3.83 13.93
CA LEU A 132 -0.36 3.94 12.50
C LEU A 132 -0.21 2.58 11.81
N ALA A 133 0.78 1.79 12.23
CA ALA A 133 1.02 0.43 11.73
C ALA A 133 -0.17 -0.51 11.98
N ARG A 134 -1.04 -0.21 12.96
CA ARG A 134 -2.27 -0.96 13.25
C ARG A 134 -3.51 -0.32 12.64
N ARG A 135 -3.65 1.00 12.78
CA ARG A 135 -4.82 1.76 12.33
C ARG A 135 -5.01 1.65 10.82
N ASP A 136 -3.94 1.86 10.05
CA ASP A 136 -4.03 1.98 8.60
C ASP A 136 -4.38 0.66 7.91
N PRO A 137 -3.74 -0.48 8.22
CA PRO A 137 -4.16 -1.76 7.64
C PRO A 137 -5.53 -2.22 8.13
N TYR A 138 -5.97 -1.82 9.32
CA TYR A 138 -7.33 -2.11 9.77
C TYR A 138 -8.37 -1.29 8.98
N TRP A 139 -8.09 0.00 8.78
CA TRP A 139 -8.98 0.91 8.08
C TRP A 139 -9.05 0.60 6.58
N MET A 140 -7.92 0.30 5.95
CA MET A 140 -7.85 -0.05 4.51
C MET A 140 -8.09 -1.54 4.23
N GLY A 141 -8.07 -2.40 5.26
CA GLY A 141 -8.32 -3.83 5.16
C GLY A 141 -9.58 -4.22 4.37
N PRO A 142 -10.75 -3.60 4.63
CA PRO A 142 -11.95 -3.85 3.83
C PRO A 142 -11.75 -3.61 2.33
N VAL A 143 -10.99 -2.57 1.97
CA VAL A 143 -10.70 -2.20 0.58
C VAL A 143 -9.89 -3.28 -0.12
N TYR A 144 -8.81 -3.76 0.52
CA TYR A 144 -7.98 -4.83 -0.02
C TYR A 144 -8.71 -6.16 -0.08
N ASN A 145 -9.46 -6.50 0.97
CA ASN A 145 -10.24 -7.72 1.04
C ASN A 145 -11.34 -7.79 -0.05
N ALA A 146 -11.99 -6.67 -0.35
CA ALA A 146 -12.97 -6.59 -1.45
C ALA A 146 -12.36 -6.95 -2.82
N LEU A 147 -11.03 -6.80 -2.97
CA LEU A 147 -10.29 -7.20 -4.16
C LEU A 147 -9.51 -8.51 -3.98
N GLY A 148 -9.73 -9.25 -2.89
CA GLY A 148 -9.04 -10.51 -2.61
C GLY A 148 -7.54 -10.35 -2.37
N VAL A 149 -7.11 -9.21 -1.84
CA VAL A 149 -5.72 -8.92 -1.47
C VAL A 149 -5.59 -8.95 0.05
N SER A 150 -4.63 -9.72 0.55
CA SER A 150 -4.37 -9.89 1.98
C SER A 150 -3.52 -8.75 2.53
N VAL A 151 -3.84 -8.28 3.74
CA VAL A 151 -3.07 -7.25 4.43
C VAL A 151 -2.72 -7.66 5.85
N ALA A 152 -1.44 -7.55 6.19
CA ALA A 152 -0.90 -7.81 7.52
C ALA A 152 -0.36 -6.54 8.18
N SER A 153 -0.27 -6.57 9.51
CA SER A 153 0.26 -5.53 10.38
C SER A 153 1.37 -6.11 11.24
N ILE A 154 2.53 -5.44 11.28
CA ILE A 154 3.67 -5.72 12.16
C ILE A 154 3.97 -4.50 13.02
N TYR A 155 4.10 -4.69 14.34
CA TYR A 155 4.38 -3.60 15.27
C TYR A 155 5.12 -4.12 16.51
N PRO A 156 5.83 -3.25 17.26
CA PRO A 156 6.61 -3.67 18.43
C PRO A 156 5.73 -4.19 19.58
N MET A 157 6.33 -5.06 20.40
CA MET A 157 5.72 -5.65 21.60
C MET A 157 5.02 -4.60 22.47
N GLN A 158 3.73 -4.81 22.74
CA GLN A 158 2.90 -3.90 23.54
C GLN A 158 2.75 -4.38 24.99
N ASN A 159 2.84 -5.69 25.20
CA ASN A 159 2.78 -6.34 26.50
C ASN A 159 3.75 -7.53 26.53
N PRO A 160 4.19 -8.00 27.69
CA PRO A 160 5.16 -9.09 27.80
C PRO A 160 4.72 -10.42 27.17
N ASP A 161 3.42 -10.64 26.97
CA ASP A 161 2.85 -11.89 26.48
C ASP A 161 2.78 -11.95 24.93
N GLU A 162 2.95 -10.82 24.24
CA GLU A 162 2.87 -10.68 22.77
C GLU A 162 4.22 -10.21 22.20
N HIS A 163 5.24 -11.08 22.23
CA HIS A 163 6.63 -10.74 21.89
C HIS A 163 6.85 -10.22 20.45
N THR A 164 6.15 -10.77 19.46
CA THR A 164 6.23 -10.34 18.05
C THR A 164 4.82 -10.12 17.51
N PRO A 165 4.19 -8.99 17.82
CA PRO A 165 2.82 -8.71 17.41
C PRO A 165 2.68 -8.71 15.89
N THR A 166 1.80 -9.58 15.40
CA THR A 166 1.56 -9.86 13.99
C THR A 166 0.10 -10.18 13.78
N ARG A 167 -0.57 -9.34 12.99
CA ARG A 167 -2.02 -9.46 12.77
C ARG A 167 -2.34 -9.45 11.28
N LEU A 168 -3.27 -10.30 10.86
CA LEU A 168 -3.87 -10.29 9.53
C LEU A 168 -5.28 -9.69 9.63
N TYR A 169 -5.64 -8.83 8.68
CA TYR A 169 -7.04 -8.43 8.53
C TYR A 169 -7.87 -9.59 7.96
N ASP A 170 -8.89 -10.00 8.71
CA ASP A 170 -9.82 -11.06 8.35
C ASP A 170 -11.24 -10.65 8.78
N PRO A 171 -12.13 -10.29 7.83
CA PRO A 171 -13.47 -9.81 8.16
C PRO A 171 -14.35 -10.86 8.84
N GLU A 172 -14.02 -12.16 8.70
CA GLU A 172 -14.77 -13.26 9.32
C GLU A 172 -14.25 -13.57 10.73
N HIS A 173 -13.12 -12.99 11.13
CA HIS A 173 -12.57 -13.14 12.46
C HIS A 173 -13.25 -12.18 13.45
N ASP A 174 -13.53 -12.70 14.65
CA ASP A 174 -14.00 -11.93 15.79
C ASP A 174 -13.06 -12.18 16.98
N SER A 175 -12.23 -11.19 17.29
CA SER A 175 -11.32 -11.24 18.44
C SER A 175 -12.02 -10.99 19.78
N GLY A 176 -13.27 -10.54 19.78
CA GLY A 176 -13.96 -10.05 20.98
C GLY A 176 -13.46 -8.68 21.48
N GLU A 177 -12.49 -8.05 20.81
CA GLU A 177 -12.04 -6.69 21.09
C GLU A 177 -12.96 -5.66 20.42
N SER A 178 -13.23 -4.53 21.08
CA SER A 178 -14.09 -3.47 20.54
C SER A 178 -13.46 -2.67 19.39
N ARG A 179 -12.13 -2.58 19.35
CA ARG A 179 -11.40 -1.68 18.42
C ARG A 179 -10.83 -2.39 17.20
N TRP A 180 -10.33 -3.61 17.38
CA TRP A 180 -9.59 -4.38 16.37
C TRP A 180 -10.20 -5.76 16.15
N GLN A 181 -11.53 -5.80 16.04
CA GLN A 181 -12.32 -7.03 16.01
C GLN A 181 -11.83 -8.02 14.95
N HIS A 182 -11.57 -7.51 13.75
CA HIS A 182 -11.20 -8.29 12.56
C HIS A 182 -9.70 -8.52 12.38
N PHE A 183 -8.89 -8.34 13.42
CA PHE A 183 -7.49 -8.74 13.37
C PHE A 183 -7.28 -10.11 13.98
N ARG A 184 -6.88 -11.06 13.13
CA ARG A 184 -6.47 -12.40 13.53
C ARG A 184 -4.98 -12.44 13.83
N ASN A 185 -4.59 -12.97 14.98
CA ASN A 185 -3.17 -13.20 15.30
C ASN A 185 -2.59 -14.26 14.34
N ILE A 186 -1.42 -13.96 13.80
CA ILE A 186 -0.66 -14.82 12.87
C ILE A 186 0.80 -14.86 13.30
N ASP A 187 1.65 -15.66 12.66
CA ASP A 187 3.11 -15.57 12.88
C ASP A 187 3.77 -14.49 11.99
N ARG A 188 5.03 -14.15 12.27
CA ARG A 188 5.78 -13.14 11.51
C ARG A 188 6.03 -13.54 10.06
N LYS A 189 6.18 -14.83 9.77
CA LYS A 189 6.41 -15.32 8.42
C LYS A 189 5.14 -15.23 7.57
N GLU A 190 3.98 -15.56 8.13
CA GLU A 190 2.65 -15.37 7.52
C GLU A 190 2.42 -13.89 7.22
N ALA A 191 2.88 -12.97 8.07
CA ALA A 191 2.73 -11.53 7.84
C ALA A 191 3.47 -11.03 6.60
N TYR A 192 4.67 -11.56 6.33
CA TYR A 192 5.43 -11.27 5.09
C TYR A 192 4.94 -12.09 3.88
N GLN A 193 4.17 -13.15 4.09
CA GLN A 193 3.50 -13.89 3.01
C GLN A 193 2.24 -13.19 2.51
N ALA A 194 1.65 -12.29 3.30
CA ALA A 194 0.57 -11.43 2.84
C ALA A 194 0.99 -10.61 1.60
N ASP A 195 0.00 -10.24 0.77
CA ASP A 195 0.22 -9.43 -0.42
C ASP A 195 0.76 -8.04 -0.02
N ILE A 196 0.26 -7.48 1.08
CA ILE A 196 0.64 -6.17 1.64
C ILE A 196 0.97 -6.32 3.13
N THR A 197 2.09 -5.73 3.56
CA THR A 197 2.51 -5.71 4.97
C THR A 197 2.70 -4.27 5.43
N TYR A 198 1.92 -3.82 6.42
CA TYR A 198 2.09 -2.54 7.08
C TYR A 198 2.95 -2.70 8.33
N GLY A 199 3.84 -1.76 8.61
CA GLY A 199 4.66 -1.84 9.81
C GLY A 199 5.40 -0.57 10.20
N ALA A 200 5.84 -0.55 11.45
CA ALA A 200 6.81 0.45 11.91
C ALA A 200 8.17 0.24 11.22
N SER A 201 8.89 1.33 10.91
CA SER A 201 10.24 1.30 10.30
C SER A 201 11.19 0.35 11.02
N SER A 202 11.23 0.43 12.34
CA SER A 202 12.09 -0.38 13.20
C SER A 202 11.83 -1.88 13.06
N GLU A 203 10.57 -2.31 12.96
CA GLU A 203 10.24 -3.75 12.87
C GLU A 203 10.76 -4.37 11.57
N PHE A 204 10.61 -3.69 10.43
CA PHE A 204 11.15 -4.17 9.15
C PHE A 204 12.68 -4.30 9.20
N GLY A 205 13.37 -3.32 9.80
CA GLY A 205 14.82 -3.36 9.92
C GLY A 205 15.29 -4.44 10.91
N PHE A 206 14.64 -4.59 12.06
CA PHE A 206 14.99 -5.62 13.04
C PHE A 206 14.72 -7.03 12.51
N ASP A 207 13.62 -7.25 11.77
CA ASP A 207 13.38 -8.52 11.11
C ASP A 207 14.48 -8.85 10.09
N TYR A 208 14.92 -7.87 9.29
CA TYR A 208 16.03 -8.07 8.36
C TYR A 208 17.33 -8.44 9.10
N LEU A 209 17.66 -7.74 10.20
CA LEU A 209 18.84 -8.05 11.01
C LEU A 209 18.73 -9.46 11.64
N ARG A 210 17.56 -9.81 12.19
CA ARG A 210 17.29 -11.14 12.76
C ARG A 210 17.44 -12.24 11.71
N ASP A 211 16.94 -12.03 10.50
CA ASP A 211 17.06 -12.97 9.38
C ASP A 211 18.51 -13.21 8.96
N ASN A 212 19.41 -12.24 9.18
CA ASN A 212 20.85 -12.42 8.92
C ASN A 212 21.62 -13.07 10.09
N MET A 213 20.95 -13.32 11.22
CA MET A 213 21.52 -13.98 12.40
C MET A 213 21.00 -15.42 12.58
N VAL A 214 20.07 -15.89 11.74
CA VAL A 214 19.54 -17.26 11.85
C VAL A 214 20.57 -18.29 11.42
N VAL A 215 20.56 -19.44 12.10
CA VAL A 215 21.41 -20.59 11.76
C VAL A 215 20.85 -21.38 10.57
N ASP A 216 19.56 -21.25 10.28
CA ASP A 216 18.85 -22.01 9.25
C ASP A 216 17.91 -21.09 8.47
N LEU A 217 17.97 -21.14 7.13
CA LEU A 217 17.18 -20.28 6.23
C LEU A 217 15.66 -20.47 6.38
N SER A 218 15.19 -21.62 6.86
CA SER A 218 13.76 -21.84 7.13
C SER A 218 13.20 -20.92 8.22
N ARG A 219 14.09 -20.38 9.08
CA ARG A 219 13.76 -19.44 10.15
C ARG A 219 13.69 -17.99 9.70
N CYS A 220 14.11 -17.67 8.46
CA CYS A 220 13.90 -16.33 7.92
C CYS A 220 12.41 -16.04 7.80
N VAL A 221 12.01 -14.82 8.17
CA VAL A 221 10.62 -14.37 8.13
C VAL A 221 10.35 -13.51 6.91
N GLN A 222 11.33 -12.72 6.44
CA GLN A 222 11.18 -11.87 5.27
C GLN A 222 11.27 -12.66 3.97
N ARG A 223 10.61 -12.12 2.95
CA ARG A 223 10.74 -12.52 1.54
C ARG A 223 11.67 -11.54 0.80
N PRO A 224 12.03 -11.79 -0.48
CA PRO A 224 12.80 -10.83 -1.26
C PRO A 224 12.18 -9.42 -1.26
N LEU A 225 13.00 -8.41 -0.95
CA LEU A 225 12.57 -7.02 -0.90
C LEU A 225 12.17 -6.54 -2.30
N ASN A 226 10.93 -6.07 -2.46
CA ASN A 226 10.34 -5.77 -3.77
C ASN A 226 9.93 -4.30 -3.92
N TYR A 227 8.99 -3.83 -3.11
CA TYR A 227 8.50 -2.44 -3.16
C TYR A 227 8.06 -1.99 -1.77
N ALA A 228 8.40 -0.75 -1.42
CA ALA A 228 8.02 -0.15 -0.15
C ALA A 228 7.56 1.30 -0.34
N ILE A 229 6.51 1.69 0.37
CA ILE A 229 6.09 3.09 0.53
C ILE A 229 6.47 3.51 1.94
N VAL A 230 7.17 4.64 2.05
CA VAL A 230 7.56 5.23 3.32
C VAL A 230 6.66 6.43 3.58
N ASP A 231 5.78 6.31 4.57
CA ASP A 231 4.96 7.41 5.07
C ASP A 231 5.79 8.32 6.00
N GLU A 232 5.52 9.62 6.00
CA GLU A 232 6.35 10.64 6.68
C GLU A 232 7.86 10.47 6.35
N VAL A 233 8.15 10.42 5.05
CA VAL A 233 9.46 10.12 4.47
C VAL A 233 10.59 11.04 4.96
N ASP A 234 10.27 12.31 5.22
CA ASP A 234 11.21 13.29 5.78
C ASP A 234 11.63 12.89 7.19
N TYR A 235 10.69 12.53 8.05
CA TYR A 235 11.01 12.05 9.39
C TYR A 235 11.81 10.74 9.35
N LEU A 236 11.34 9.73 8.61
CA LEU A 236 11.97 8.40 8.60
C LEU A 236 13.34 8.39 7.93
N LEU A 237 13.48 9.00 6.75
CA LEU A 237 14.71 8.89 5.94
C LEU A 237 15.73 10.00 6.20
N ILE A 238 15.37 11.04 6.97
CA ILE A 238 16.28 12.17 7.27
C ILE A 238 16.51 12.32 8.78
N ASP A 239 15.45 12.30 9.60
CA ASP A 239 15.58 12.58 11.02
C ASP A 239 15.88 11.33 11.84
N GLU A 240 15.09 10.26 11.66
CA GLU A 240 15.30 8.98 12.35
C GLU A 240 16.58 8.29 11.87
N ALA A 241 16.84 8.31 10.55
CA ALA A 241 18.00 7.69 9.92
C ALA A 241 19.38 8.23 10.35
N ARG A 242 19.42 9.27 11.21
CA ARG A 242 20.67 9.77 11.81
C ARG A 242 21.26 8.82 12.83
N THR A 243 20.44 7.96 13.44
CA THR A 243 20.88 6.94 14.38
C THR A 243 20.73 5.58 13.72
N PRO A 244 21.82 4.78 13.60
CA PRO A 244 21.72 3.42 13.09
C PRO A 244 20.74 2.59 13.94
N LEU A 245 20.02 1.69 13.27
CA LEU A 245 19.13 0.72 13.90
C LEU A 245 19.91 -0.30 14.74
#